data_AF-A0A9Q0JKV7-F1
#
_entry.id   AF-A0A9Q0JKV7-F1
#
_cell.length_a   1.000
_cell.length_b   1.000
_cell.length_c   1.000
_cell.angle_alpha   90.00
_cell.angle_beta   90.00
_cell.angle_gamma   90.00
#
_symmetry.space_group_name_H-M   'P 1'
#
loop_
_entity.id
_entity.type
_entity.pdbx_description
1 polymer ?
#
loop_
_entity_poly.entity_id
_entity_poly.type
_entity_poly.pdbx_seq_one_letter_code
_entity_poly.pdbx_strand_id
1 'polypeptide(L)' 'MKVHGNALSSATWRVLACFYEKELDFEFAPVDMGAGEHKKEPVISIN' A
#
# COMPACT_ATOMS: atom_id res chain seq x y z
N MET A 1 -9.01 3.47 -6.41
CA MET A 1 -7.59 3.07 -6.68
C MET A 1 -7.09 2.20 -5.53
N LYS A 2 -6.21 1.20 -5.74
CA LYS A 2 -5.84 0.24 -4.68
C LYS A 2 -4.39 0.39 -4.26
N VAL A 3 -4.16 0.60 -2.97
CA VAL A 3 -2.82 0.80 -2.39
C VAL A 3 -2.40 -0.45 -1.63
N HIS A 4 -1.39 -1.15 -2.15
CA HIS A 4 -0.78 -2.28 -1.48
C HIS A 4 0.40 -1.78 -0.66
N GLY A 5 0.35 -1.93 0.66
CA GLY A 5 1.41 -1.39 1.50
C GLY A 5 1.24 -1.70 2.97
N ASN A 6 2.09 -1.09 3.78
CA ASN A 6 2.07 -1.29 5.22
C ASN A 6 1.84 0.05 5.92
N ALA A 7 0.94 0.10 6.89
CA ALA A 7 0.61 1.32 7.62
C ALA A 7 1.79 1.88 8.46
N LEU A 8 2.86 1.11 8.67
CA LEU A 8 4.09 1.58 9.31
C LEU A 8 5.12 2.12 8.30
N SER A 9 4.90 1.96 7.00
CA SER A 9 5.81 2.43 5.96
C SER A 9 5.62 3.91 5.68
N SER A 10 6.70 4.69 5.78
CA SER A 10 6.71 6.11 5.43
C SER A 10 6.36 6.36 3.95
N ALA A 11 6.68 5.42 3.06
CA ALA A 11 6.31 5.52 1.65
C ALA A 11 4.80 5.38 1.44
N THR A 12 4.16 4.44 2.14
CA THR A 12 2.71 4.25 2.10
C THR A 12 1.98 5.50 2.61
N TRP A 13 2.47 6.12 3.69
CA TRP A 13 1.90 7.36 4.21
C TRP A 13 1.92 8.52 3.21
N ARG A 14 2.99 8.68 2.42
CA ARG A 14 3.04 9.74 1.40
C ARG A 14 1.95 9.57 0.33
N VAL A 15 1.73 8.33 -0.11
CA VAL A 15 0.70 8.01 -1.10
C VAL A 15 -0.70 8.25 -0.52
N LEU A 16 -0.95 7.80 0.71
CA LEU A 16 -2.22 8.02 1.40
C LEU A 16 -2.49 9.52 1.63
N ALA A 17 -1.48 10.28 2.05
CA ALA A 17 -1.60 11.72 2.23
C ALA A 17 -2.01 12.41 0.92
N CYS A 18 -1.38 12.06 -0.21
CA CYS A 18 -1.79 12.58 -1.51
C CYS A 18 -3.24 12.23 -1.87
N PHE A 19 -3.71 11.02 -1.54
CA PHE A 19 -5.11 10.67 -1.80
C PHE A 19 -6.09 11.45 -0.92
N TYR A 20 -5.76 11.63 0.35
CA TYR A 20 -6.57 12.46 1.25
C TYR A 20 -6.58 13.93 0.84
N GLU A 21 -5.42 14.50 0.48
CA GLU A 21 -5.30 15.90 0.04
C GLU A 21 -6.03 16.19 -1.29
N LYS A 22 -6.22 15.16 -2.11
CA LYS A 22 -6.91 15.26 -3.41
C LYS A 22 -8.34 14.74 -3.36
N GLU A 23 -8.84 14.35 -2.19
CA GLU A 23 -10.18 13.80 -2.00
C GLU A 23 -10.49 12.63 -2.95
N LEU A 24 -9.50 11.76 -3.17
CA LEU A 24 -9.63 10.62 -4.08
C LEU A 24 -10.07 9.36 -3.34
N ASP A 25 -10.99 8.61 -3.95
CA ASP A 25 -11.41 7.31 -3.43
C ASP A 25 -10.34 6.23 -3.65
N PHE A 26 -9.94 5.60 -2.55
CA PHE A 26 -8.98 4.50 -2.57
C PHE A 26 -9.34 3.37 -1.60
N GLU A 27 -8.85 2.18 -1.93
CA GLU A 27 -8.89 0.99 -1.08
C GLU A 27 -7.48 0.72 -0.56
N PHE A 28 -7.34 0.54 0.75
CA PHE A 28 -6.08 0.15 1.35
C PHE A 28 -6.01 -1.37 1.53
N ALA A 29 -5.05 -2.00 0.86
CA ALA A 29 -4.73 -3.41 1.02
C ALA A 29 -3.46 -3.55 1.87
N PRO A 30 -3.59 -3.96 3.16
CA PRO A 30 -2.43 -4.19 4.01
C PRO A 30 -1.61 -5.37 3.48
N VAL A 31 -0.29 -5.19 3.43
CA VAL A 31 0.70 -6.23 3.12
C VAL A 31 1.54 -6.46 4.36
N ASP A 32 1.60 -7.72 4.82
CA ASP A 32 2.46 -8.11 5.92
C ASP A 32 3.92 -8.20 5.47
N MET A 33 4.66 -7.14 5.81
CA MET A 33 6.09 -7.06 5.53
C MET A 33 6.91 -8.00 6.42
N GLY A 34 6.43 -8.30 7.64
CA GLY A 34 7.09 -9.19 8.59
C GLY A 34 7.00 -10.66 8.15
N ALA A 35 5.85 -11.07 7.62
CA ALA A 35 5.66 -12.39 7.00
C ALA A 35 6.26 -12.50 5.57
N GLY A 36 6.83 -11.41 5.05
CA GLY A 36 7.46 -11.38 3.74
C GLY A 36 6.49 -11.46 2.56
N GLU A 37 5.22 -11.07 2.74
CA GLU A 37 4.18 -11.16 1.70
C GLU A 37 4.51 -10.36 0.45
N HIS A 38 5.23 -9.24 0.61
CA HIS A 38 5.72 -8.40 -0.49
C HIS A 38 6.66 -9.12 -1.48
N LYS A 39 7.12 -10.33 -1.16
CA LYS A 39 7.96 -11.16 -2.04
C LYS A 39 7.20 -12.35 -2.65
N LYS A 40 5.93 -12.52 -2.29
CA LYS A 40 5.10 -13.65 -2.72
C LYS A 40 4.10 -13.17 -3.76
N GLU A 41 3.58 -14.11 -4.55
CA GLU A 41 2.42 -13.81 -5.38
C GLU A 41 1.18 -13.57 -4.52
N PRO A 42 0.30 -12.62 -4.88
CA PRO A 42 0.34 -11.80 -6.09
C PRO A 42 1.13 -10.48 -5.96
N VAL A 43 1.67 -10.14 -4.79
CA VAL A 43 2.28 -8.81 -4.55
C VAL A 43 3.53 -8.57 -5.41
N ILE A 44 4.31 -9.61 -5.67
CA ILE A 44 5.52 -9.51 -6.52
C ILE A 44 5.20 -9.21 -7.99
N SER A 45 4.01 -9.54 -8.50
CA SER A 45 3.64 -9.33 -9.91
C SER A 45 2.98 -7.99 -10.18
N ILE A 46 2.61 -7.24 -9.14
CA ILE A 46 1.89 -5.97 -9.22
C ILE A 46 2.75 -4.75 -8.85
N ASN A 47 4.05 -4.95 -8.57
CA ASN A 47 4.99 -3.92 -8.16
C ASN A 47 6.03 -3.61 -9.24
#